data_AF-A0A0C2FLZ2-F1
#
_entry.id   AF-A0A0C2FLZ2-F1
#
_cell.length_a   1.000
_cell.length_b   1.000
_cell.length_c   1.000
_cell.angle_alpha   90.00
_cell.angle_beta   90.00
_cell.angle_gamma   90.00
#
_symmetry.space_group_name_H-M   'P 1'
#
loop_
_entity.id
_entity.type
_entity.pdbx_description
1 polymer ?
#
loop_
_entity_poly.entity_id
_entity_poly.type
_entity_poly.pdbx_seq_one_letter_code
_entity_poly.pdbx_strand_id
1 'polypeptide(L)'
;MGKVKKAAKISRKIKTLKPTDSRIKEENRIIRKKKEDEQEIKINHAPKISSAMFLKFNNQLGPPFHVLVDTNFVNFAVKNRLDVIQGFRDCLYAHTIPYITDCVMGELEKAGRRFKIALKVIKDARFQRLKCDHKGIYADDCLVQRVTQV
;
A
#
# COMPACT_ATOMS: atom_id res chain seq x y z
N MET A 1 27.21 6.87 77.40
CA MET A 1 27.51 7.16 75.97
C MET A 1 26.20 7.18 75.18
N GLY A 2 25.70 8.36 74.79
CA GLY A 2 24.45 8.48 74.02
C GLY A 2 24.71 8.35 72.51
N LYS A 3 24.06 7.40 71.83
CA LYS A 3 24.23 7.15 70.39
C LYS A 3 23.72 8.35 69.57
N VAL A 4 24.53 8.82 68.63
CA VAL A 4 24.18 9.92 67.71
C VAL A 4 23.00 9.49 66.81
N LYS A 5 21.93 10.29 66.78
CA LYS A 5 20.75 10.02 65.95
C LYS A 5 21.08 10.27 64.47
N LYS A 6 20.65 9.36 63.58
CA LYS A 6 20.87 9.48 62.13
C LYS A 6 20.18 10.74 61.59
N ALA A 7 20.94 11.57 60.89
CA ALA A 7 20.44 12.79 60.24
C ALA A 7 19.36 12.47 59.20
N ALA A 8 18.29 13.26 59.19
CA ALA A 8 17.21 13.11 58.22
C ALA A 8 17.63 13.63 56.83
N LYS A 9 17.27 12.91 55.77
CA LYS A 9 17.55 13.32 54.38
C LYS A 9 16.70 14.55 54.01
N ILE A 10 17.36 15.57 53.46
CA ILE A 10 16.81 16.91 53.15
C ILE A 10 15.66 16.88 52.12
N SER A 11 15.61 15.89 51.23
CA SER A 11 14.54 15.74 50.24
C SER A 11 13.93 14.34 50.30
N ARG A 12 12.89 14.17 51.12
CA ARG A 12 12.04 12.96 51.11
C ARG A 12 10.89 13.16 50.13
N LYS A 13 11.01 12.59 48.93
CA LYS A 13 9.89 12.55 47.97
C LYS A 13 8.95 11.40 48.29
N ILE A 14 7.65 11.61 48.10
CA ILE A 14 6.63 10.54 48.15
C ILE A 14 6.95 9.53 47.05
N LYS A 15 6.93 8.23 47.39
CA LYS A 15 7.19 7.16 46.42
C LYS A 15 5.97 7.03 45.50
N THR A 16 6.02 7.63 44.32
CA THR A 16 5.01 7.45 43.27
C THR A 16 5.44 6.37 42.28
N LEU A 17 4.45 5.71 41.66
CA LEU A 17 4.69 4.72 40.62
C LEU A 17 5.29 5.40 39.39
N LYS A 18 6.36 4.84 38.83
CA LYS A 18 6.97 5.37 37.60
C LYS A 18 6.13 4.93 36.39
N PRO A 19 5.97 5.77 35.36
CA PRO A 19 5.23 5.42 34.13
C PRO A 19 5.89 4.30 33.30
N THR A 20 7.08 3.86 33.70
CA THR A 20 7.86 2.75 33.10
C THR A 20 7.73 1.44 33.86
N ASP A 21 7.00 1.41 34.98
CA ASP A 21 6.89 0.25 35.87
C ASP A 21 6.14 -0.91 35.19
N SER A 22 6.56 -2.15 35.47
CA SER A 22 5.99 -3.37 34.88
C SER A 22 4.59 -3.70 35.38
N ARG A 23 4.15 -3.06 36.47
CA ARG A 23 2.79 -3.22 37.02
C ARG A 23 1.72 -2.42 36.27
N ILE A 24 2.14 -1.52 35.38
CA ILE A 24 1.24 -0.74 34.52
C ILE A 24 0.94 -1.56 33.27
N LYS A 25 -0.33 -1.61 32.83
CA LYS A 25 -0.74 -2.29 31.60
C LYS A 25 0.06 -1.74 30.41
N GLU A 26 0.46 -2.60 29.48
CA GLU A 26 1.38 -2.25 28.38
C GLU A 26 0.88 -1.09 27.51
N GLU A 27 -0.43 -1.00 27.30
CA GLU A 27 -1.13 0.09 26.60
C GLU A 27 -0.88 1.49 27.20
N ASN A 28 -0.64 1.58 28.52
CA ASN A 28 -0.38 2.84 29.23
C ASN A 28 1.08 2.99 29.67
N ARG A 29 1.94 2.01 29.36
CA ARG A 29 3.33 1.97 29.79
C ARG A 29 4.20 2.71 28.77
N ILE A 30 4.93 3.73 29.22
CA ILE A 30 5.90 4.42 28.36
C ILE A 30 7.13 3.53 28.22
N ILE A 31 7.21 2.76 27.14
CA ILE A 31 8.39 1.98 26.79
C ILE A 31 9.45 2.94 26.27
N ARG A 32 10.49 3.18 27.07
CA ARG A 32 11.67 3.91 26.61
C ARG A 32 12.39 3.03 25.60
N LYS A 33 12.33 3.39 24.31
CA LYS A 33 13.17 2.76 23.28
C LYS A 33 14.63 2.89 23.73
N LYS A 34 15.38 1.78 23.72
CA LYS A 34 16.83 1.82 23.91
C LYS A 34 17.39 2.77 22.85
N LYS A 35 18.36 3.61 23.22
CA LYS A 35 19.10 4.40 22.23
C LYS A 35 19.73 3.38 21.27
N GLU A 36 19.40 3.49 19.99
CA GLU A 36 19.95 2.66 18.92
C GLU A 36 21.48 2.88 18.90
N ASP A 37 22.24 1.80 18.74
CA ASP A 37 23.71 1.83 18.78
C ASP A 37 24.23 2.68 17.61
N GLU A 38 25.05 3.70 17.89
CA GLU A 38 25.55 4.67 16.89
C GLU A 38 26.39 4.02 15.76
N GLN A 39 26.76 2.75 15.90
CA GLN A 39 27.54 1.95 14.94
C GLN A 39 26.69 1.11 13.98
N GLU A 40 25.36 1.10 14.10
CA GLU A 40 24.52 0.43 13.11
C GLU A 40 24.57 1.20 11.78
N ILE A 41 24.94 0.50 10.70
CA ILE A 41 24.95 1.05 9.34
C ILE A 41 23.52 1.44 8.98
N LYS A 42 23.23 2.74 8.97
CA LYS A 42 21.95 3.28 8.48
C LYS A 42 21.88 3.07 6.97
N ILE A 43 21.22 2.00 6.55
CA ILE A 43 20.98 1.72 5.13
C ILE A 43 19.96 2.76 4.62
N ASN A 44 20.46 3.79 3.92
CA ASN A 44 19.60 4.72 3.21
C ASN A 44 19.11 4.06 1.92
N HIS A 45 17.87 3.59 1.93
CA HIS A 45 17.19 3.11 0.74
C HIS A 45 16.77 4.31 -0.14
N ALA A 46 17.69 4.82 -0.95
CA ALA A 46 17.34 5.75 -2.02
C ALA A 46 16.68 4.96 -3.17
N PRO A 47 15.45 5.31 -3.61
CA PRO A 47 14.82 4.64 -4.73
C PRO A 47 15.63 4.90 -6.01
N LYS A 48 16.05 3.83 -6.67
CA LYS A 48 16.72 3.91 -7.97
C LYS A 48 15.68 4.15 -9.06
N ILE A 49 15.96 5.07 -9.98
CA ILE A 49 15.13 5.29 -11.15
C ILE A 49 15.36 4.13 -12.13
N SER A 50 14.30 3.66 -12.79
CA SER A 50 14.38 2.59 -13.79
C SER A 50 15.31 2.98 -14.95
N SER A 51 16.14 2.03 -15.40
CA SER A 51 17.01 2.19 -16.58
C SER A 51 16.22 2.38 -17.88
N ALA A 52 14.94 2.00 -17.90
CA ALA A 52 14.02 2.19 -19.01
C ALA A 52 13.67 3.67 -19.27
N MET A 53 13.88 4.54 -18.28
CA MET A 53 13.44 5.92 -18.31
C MET A 53 14.56 6.83 -18.83
N PHE A 54 14.34 7.47 -19.97
CA PHE A 54 15.15 8.58 -20.46
C PHE A 54 14.53 9.90 -19.99
N LEU A 55 15.11 10.52 -18.97
CA LEU A 55 14.53 11.68 -18.26
C LEU A 55 13.14 11.33 -17.68
N LYS A 56 12.06 11.74 -18.35
CA LYS A 56 10.66 11.41 -18.01
C LYS A 56 9.99 10.49 -19.04
N PHE A 57 10.68 10.18 -20.13
CA PHE A 57 10.16 9.35 -21.21
C PHE A 57 10.48 7.88 -20.93
N ASN A 58 9.46 7.01 -20.99
CA ASN A 58 9.64 5.58 -20.80
C ASN A 58 9.80 4.87 -22.15
N ASN A 59 11.02 4.41 -22.45
CA ASN A 59 11.33 3.73 -23.72
C ASN A 59 10.74 2.31 -23.81
N GLN A 60 10.28 1.71 -22.70
CA GLN A 60 9.67 0.38 -22.71
C GLN A 60 8.20 0.39 -23.12
N LEU A 61 7.56 1.57 -23.17
CA LEU A 61 6.18 1.67 -23.64
C LEU A 61 6.15 1.55 -25.17
N GLY A 62 5.69 0.40 -25.64
CA GLY A 62 5.46 0.14 -27.05
C GLY A 62 4.39 -0.93 -27.25
N PRO A 63 3.94 -1.15 -28.50
CA PRO A 63 3.01 -2.23 -28.81
C PRO A 63 3.68 -3.61 -28.58
N PRO A 64 2.97 -4.59 -27.98
CA PRO A 64 1.61 -4.51 -27.46
C PRO A 64 1.54 -3.72 -26.14
N PHE A 65 0.61 -2.75 -26.06
CA PHE A 65 0.45 -1.98 -24.83
C PHE A 65 -0.21 -2.82 -23.74
N HIS A 66 0.44 -2.89 -22.59
CA HIS A 66 -0.08 -3.53 -21.39
C HIS A 66 -0.81 -2.49 -20.54
N VAL A 67 -2.13 -2.59 -20.42
CA VAL A 67 -2.97 -1.57 -19.77
C VAL A 67 -3.58 -2.14 -18.49
N LEU A 68 -3.28 -1.55 -17.33
CA LEU A 68 -3.97 -1.89 -16.08
C LEU A 68 -5.33 -1.18 -16.04
N VAL A 69 -6.38 -1.93 -15.71
CA VAL A 69 -7.75 -1.42 -15.67
C VAL A 69 -8.27 -1.37 -14.24
N ASP A 70 -8.84 -0.22 -13.86
CA ASP A 70 -9.46 0.02 -12.56
C ASP A 70 -11.00 -0.18 -12.58
N THR A 71 -11.61 -0.35 -11.41
CA THR A 71 -13.05 -0.49 -11.20
C THR A 71 -13.84 0.68 -11.76
N ASN A 72 -13.40 1.92 -11.52
CA ASN A 72 -14.08 3.11 -11.99
C ASN A 72 -14.08 3.19 -13.51
N PHE A 73 -12.96 2.84 -14.14
CA PHE A 73 -12.84 2.85 -15.60
C PHE A 73 -13.86 1.91 -16.24
N VAL A 74 -13.99 0.68 -15.74
CA VAL A 74 -14.98 -0.29 -16.27
C VAL A 74 -16.40 0.20 -16.03
N ASN A 75 -16.68 0.80 -14.87
CA ASN A 75 -18.00 1.33 -14.56
C ASN A 75 -18.39 2.47 -15.53
N PHE A 76 -17.45 3.35 -15.86
CA PHE A 76 -17.67 4.41 -16.84
C PHE A 76 -17.82 3.86 -18.26
N ALA A 77 -17.01 2.87 -18.65
CA ALA A 77 -17.13 2.22 -19.96
C ALA A 77 -18.51 1.59 -20.15
N VAL A 78 -19.01 0.86 -19.15
CA VAL A 78 -20.36 0.27 -19.17
C VAL A 78 -21.45 1.34 -19.22
N LYS A 79 -21.32 2.40 -18.43
CA LYS A 79 -22.28 3.53 -18.42
C LYS A 79 -22.37 4.22 -19.79
N ASN A 80 -21.24 4.37 -20.47
CA ASN A 80 -21.14 5.00 -21.79
C ASN A 80 -21.32 4.01 -22.95
N ARG A 81 -21.58 2.73 -22.68
CA ARG A 81 -21.77 1.67 -23.69
C ARG A 81 -20.56 1.49 -24.61
N LEU A 82 -19.35 1.63 -24.07
CA LEU A 82 -18.11 1.43 -24.79
C LEU A 82 -17.59 0.00 -24.59
N ASP A 83 -17.18 -0.66 -25.69
CA ASP A 83 -16.35 -1.87 -25.57
C ASP A 83 -14.93 -1.45 -25.23
N VAL A 84 -14.45 -1.88 -24.06
CA VAL A 84 -13.15 -1.49 -23.50
C VAL A 84 -12.00 -1.85 -24.43
N ILE A 85 -12.03 -3.03 -25.04
CA ILE A 85 -10.91 -3.52 -25.87
C ILE A 85 -10.86 -2.79 -27.21
N GLN A 86 -12.02 -2.59 -27.84
CA GLN A 86 -12.11 -1.80 -29.06
C GLN A 86 -11.73 -0.34 -28.78
N GLY A 87 -12.22 0.24 -27.68
CA GLY A 87 -11.88 1.60 -27.27
C GLY A 87 -10.38 1.81 -27.03
N PHE A 88 -9.68 0.82 -26.47
CA PHE A 88 -8.22 0.89 -26.33
C PHE A 88 -7.50 0.84 -27.67
N ARG A 89 -7.95 -0.01 -28.61
CA ARG A 89 -7.38 -0.10 -29.95
C ARG A 89 -7.58 1.19 -30.74
N ASP A 90 -8.77 1.77 -30.68
CA ASP A 90 -9.12 3.00 -31.40
C ASP A 90 -8.40 4.23 -30.79
N CYS A 91 -8.12 4.21 -29.48
CA CYS A 91 -7.40 5.27 -28.79
C CYS A 91 -5.87 5.23 -29.03
N LEU A 92 -5.26 4.05 -28.92
CA LEU A 92 -3.80 3.88 -29.00
C LEU A 92 -3.32 3.50 -30.40
N TYR A 93 -4.23 3.22 -31.34
CA TYR A 93 -3.94 2.77 -32.71
C TYR A 93 -2.98 1.56 -32.79
N ALA A 94 -3.01 0.69 -31.78
CA ALA A 94 -2.12 -0.45 -31.67
C ALA A 94 -2.79 -1.64 -30.97
N HIS A 95 -2.10 -2.79 -30.94
CA HIS A 95 -2.55 -3.94 -30.18
C HIS A 95 -2.40 -3.68 -28.68
N THR A 96 -3.47 -3.94 -27.91
CA THR A 96 -3.55 -3.66 -26.48
C THR A 96 -3.99 -4.89 -25.71
N ILE A 97 -3.30 -5.19 -24.61
CA ILE A 97 -3.61 -6.30 -23.70
C ILE A 97 -4.06 -5.69 -22.37
N PRO A 98 -5.36 -5.74 -22.06
CA PRO A 98 -5.85 -5.21 -20.80
C PRO A 98 -5.65 -6.23 -19.67
N TYR A 99 -5.16 -5.75 -18.53
CA TYR A 99 -4.94 -6.50 -17.31
C TYR A 99 -5.88 -6.07 -16.21
N ILE A 100 -6.36 -7.06 -15.46
CA ILE A 100 -7.22 -6.84 -14.31
C ILE A 100 -6.61 -7.55 -13.11
N THR A 101 -6.48 -6.81 -12.02
CA THR A 101 -5.94 -7.34 -10.78
C THR A 101 -7.04 -8.02 -9.95
N ASP A 102 -6.67 -9.03 -9.16
CA ASP A 102 -7.61 -9.71 -8.25
C ASP A 102 -8.33 -8.75 -7.29
N CYS A 103 -7.67 -7.68 -6.92
CA CYS A 103 -8.14 -6.69 -5.99
C CYS A 103 -9.21 -5.77 -6.62
N VAL A 104 -9.02 -5.33 -7.88
CA VAL A 104 -10.08 -4.68 -8.69
C VAL A 104 -11.30 -5.60 -8.86
N MET A 105 -11.05 -6.88 -9.09
CA MET A 105 -12.13 -7.87 -9.19
C MET A 105 -12.91 -7.99 -7.88
N GLY A 106 -12.21 -8.07 -6.75
CA GLY A 106 -12.81 -8.15 -5.41
C GLY A 106 -13.64 -6.91 -5.04
N GLU A 107 -13.20 -5.71 -5.43
CA GLU A 107 -13.96 -4.48 -5.21
C GLU A 107 -15.29 -4.48 -5.99
N LEU A 108 -15.28 -4.91 -7.25
CA LEU A 108 -16.49 -5.00 -8.06
C LEU A 108 -17.45 -6.07 -7.55
N GLU A 109 -16.94 -7.19 -7.05
CA GLU A 109 -17.75 -8.21 -6.39
C GLU A 109 -18.38 -7.67 -5.10
N LYS A 110 -17.63 -6.89 -4.31
CA LYS A 110 -18.13 -6.22 -3.09
C LYS A 110 -19.16 -5.14 -3.40
N ALA A 111 -19.03 -4.43 -4.52
CA ALA A 111 -19.97 -3.37 -4.93
C ALA A 111 -21.38 -3.91 -5.28
N GLY A 112 -21.51 -5.23 -5.43
CA GLY A 112 -22.78 -5.95 -5.45
C GLY A 112 -23.50 -5.97 -6.80
N ARG A 113 -24.82 -6.22 -6.77
CA ARG A 113 -25.62 -6.54 -7.97
C ARG A 113 -25.65 -5.44 -9.03
N ARG A 114 -25.48 -4.17 -8.63
CA ARG A 114 -25.47 -3.01 -9.55
C ARG A 114 -24.36 -3.10 -10.60
N PHE A 115 -23.25 -3.77 -10.27
CA PHE A 115 -22.07 -3.88 -11.13
C PHE A 115 -21.96 -5.25 -11.80
N LYS A 116 -23.05 -6.02 -11.87
CA LYS A 116 -23.07 -7.35 -12.51
C LYS A 116 -22.65 -7.31 -13.99
N ILE A 117 -22.98 -6.23 -14.69
CA ILE A 117 -22.60 -6.03 -16.09
C ILE A 117 -21.09 -5.79 -16.19
N ALA A 118 -20.54 -4.91 -15.36
CA ALA A 118 -19.09 -4.66 -15.27
C ALA A 118 -18.30 -5.95 -14.95
N LEU A 119 -18.79 -6.75 -14.00
CA LEU A 119 -18.19 -8.05 -13.68
C LEU A 119 -18.22 -9.02 -14.88
N LYS A 120 -19.25 -8.97 -15.72
CA LYS A 120 -19.33 -9.82 -16.93
C LYS A 120 -18.34 -9.37 -18.00
N VAL A 121 -18.14 -8.05 -18.17
CA VAL A 121 -17.16 -7.49 -19.10
C VAL A 121 -15.74 -7.89 -18.69
N ILE A 122 -15.42 -7.77 -17.41
CA ILE A 122 -14.10 -8.10 -16.87
C ILE A 122 -13.76 -9.59 -16.94
N LYS A 123 -14.77 -10.47 -16.82
CA LYS A 123 -14.61 -11.92 -16.93
C LYS A 123 -14.43 -12.42 -18.37
N ASP A 124 -14.42 -11.53 -19.36
CA ASP A 124 -14.13 -11.88 -20.75
C ASP A 124 -12.68 -12.42 -20.87
N ALA A 125 -12.50 -13.48 -21.65
CA ALA A 125 -11.22 -14.16 -21.84
C ALA A 125 -10.14 -13.27 -22.48
N ARG A 126 -10.56 -12.16 -23.11
CA ARG A 126 -9.66 -11.16 -23.68
C ARG A 126 -8.90 -10.36 -22.60
N PHE A 127 -9.38 -10.32 -21.36
CA PHE A 127 -8.68 -9.70 -20.24
C PHE A 127 -7.73 -10.69 -19.56
N GLN A 128 -6.49 -10.25 -19.30
CA GLN A 128 -5.52 -11.05 -18.57
C GLN A 128 -5.62 -10.76 -17.07
N ARG A 129 -5.70 -11.81 -16.27
CA ARG A 129 -5.85 -11.70 -14.81
C ARG A 129 -4.49 -11.70 -14.11
N LEU A 130 -4.23 -10.69 -13.28
CA LEU A 130 -3.04 -10.56 -12.46
C LEU A 130 -3.37 -10.86 -11.00
N LYS A 131 -2.61 -11.80 -10.41
CA LYS A 131 -2.75 -12.12 -8.98
C LYS A 131 -2.15 -11.02 -8.11
N CYS A 132 -2.86 -10.66 -7.03
CA CYS A 132 -2.37 -9.71 -6.03
C CYS A 132 -1.91 -10.48 -4.77
N ASP A 133 -0.68 -10.22 -4.31
CA ASP A 133 -0.13 -10.81 -3.08
C ASP A 133 -0.10 -9.79 -1.94
N HIS A 134 -1.27 -9.26 -1.57
CA HIS A 134 -1.38 -8.33 -0.44
C HIS A 134 -2.66 -8.58 0.36
N LYS A 135 -2.64 -8.13 1.62
CA LYS A 135 -3.80 -8.24 2.50
C LYS A 135 -4.80 -7.13 2.18
N GLY A 136 -6.04 -7.52 1.88
CA GLY A 136 -7.12 -6.60 1.54
C GLY A 136 -7.32 -6.46 0.03
N ILE A 137 -8.35 -5.71 -0.33
CA ILE A 137 -8.81 -5.57 -1.73
C ILE A 137 -8.71 -4.16 -2.27
N TYR A 138 -8.02 -3.24 -1.57
CA TYR A 138 -7.96 -1.85 -1.98
C TYR A 138 -7.14 -1.72 -3.28
N ALA A 139 -7.82 -1.45 -4.39
CA ALA A 139 -7.24 -1.53 -5.72
C ALA A 139 -6.23 -0.42 -5.99
N ASP A 140 -6.49 0.80 -5.50
CA ASP A 140 -5.64 1.97 -5.73
C ASP A 140 -4.20 1.72 -5.27
N ASP A 141 -4.03 1.28 -4.01
CA ASP A 141 -2.71 0.98 -3.44
C ASP A 141 -2.00 -0.12 -4.22
N CYS A 142 -2.74 -1.16 -4.65
CA CYS A 142 -2.17 -2.23 -5.45
C CYS A 142 -1.65 -1.73 -6.80
N LEU A 143 -2.46 -0.94 -7.51
CA LEU A 143 -2.12 -0.41 -8.82
C LEU A 143 -0.91 0.52 -8.73
N VAL A 144 -0.89 1.41 -7.73
CA VAL A 144 0.25 2.31 -7.47
C VAL A 144 1.50 1.51 -7.17
N GLN A 145 1.43 0.52 -6.27
CA GLN A 145 2.58 -0.33 -5.94
C GLN A 145 3.09 -1.08 -7.15
N ARG A 146 2.20 -1.64 -7.98
CA ARG A 146 2.57 -2.40 -9.17
C ARG A 146 3.25 -1.55 -10.24
N VAL A 147 2.80 -0.30 -10.43
CA VAL A 147 3.44 0.64 -11.39
C VAL A 147 4.74 1.22 -10.82
N THR A 148 4.87 1.31 -9.50
CA THR A 148 6.07 1.85 -8.83
C THR A 148 7.19 0.82 -8.66
N GLN A 149 6.87 -0.47 -8.70
CA GLN A 149 7.89 -1.53 -8.66
C GLN A 149 8.81 -1.42 -9.89
N VAL A 150 10.08 -1.10 -9.63
CA VAL A 150 11.19 -1.01 -10.60
C VAL A 150 11.97 -2.30 -10.61
#